data_AF-A0A9D9BU98-F1
#
_entry.id   AF-A0A9D9BU98-F1
#
_cell.length_a   1.000
_cell.length_b   1.000
_cell.length_c   1.000
_cell.angle_alpha   90.00
_cell.angle_beta   90.00
_cell.angle_gamma   90.00
#
_symmetry.space_group_name_H-M   'P 1'
#
loop_
_entity.id
_entity.type
_entity.pdbx_description
1 polymer ?
#
loop_
_entity_poly.entity_id
_entity_poly.type
_entity_poly.pdbx_seq_one_letter_code
_entity_poly.pdbx_strand_id
1 'polypeptide(L)'
;MPTKKKRVGFIPREDVMKIIDNLSIENNLSNSKIVSILVEEALSIRGIFNKKNGKVTQSYQMNSSDKETLSDNSADFIDNPKLSIDTKLGNYFNTGKSTHLTEANQEAFDLKTYKQFLSFLKFQEMMDKYNR
;
A
#
# COMPACT_ATOMS: atom_id res chain seq x y z
N MET A 1 -9.92 -7.42 -36.24
CA MET A 1 -9.32 -6.08 -36.09
C MET A 1 -8.54 -6.05 -34.78
N PRO A 2 -7.23 -5.74 -34.75
CA PRO A 2 -6.47 -5.65 -33.51
C PRO A 2 -6.93 -4.43 -32.68
N THR A 3 -7.19 -4.62 -31.39
CA THR A 3 -7.52 -3.50 -30.49
C THR A 3 -6.27 -2.94 -29.82
N LYS A 4 -6.22 -1.62 -29.57
CA LYS A 4 -5.08 -0.96 -28.90
C LYS A 4 -4.89 -1.35 -27.43
N LYS A 5 -5.89 -2.00 -26.80
CA LYS A 5 -5.85 -2.39 -25.38
C LYS A 5 -5.02 -3.66 -25.20
N LYS A 6 -4.01 -3.59 -24.33
CA LYS A 6 -3.26 -4.77 -23.88
C LYS A 6 -4.10 -5.57 -22.87
N ARG A 7 -4.09 -6.90 -22.98
CA ARG A 7 -4.73 -7.81 -22.02
C ARG A 7 -3.68 -8.39 -21.09
N VAL A 8 -4.00 -8.52 -19.81
CA VAL A 8 -3.15 -9.15 -18.80
C VAL A 8 -3.91 -10.35 -18.24
N GLY A 9 -3.28 -11.53 -18.27
CA GLY A 9 -3.84 -12.73 -17.65
C GLY A 9 -3.52 -12.75 -16.16
N PHE A 10 -4.54 -12.73 -15.33
CA PHE A 10 -4.42 -12.84 -13.87
C PHE A 10 -5.66 -13.55 -13.33
N ILE A 11 -5.46 -14.43 -12.34
CA ILE A 11 -6.54 -15.17 -11.68
C ILE A 11 -6.64 -14.65 -10.25
N PRO A 12 -7.71 -13.90 -9.90
CA PRO A 12 -7.92 -13.45 -8.54
C PRO A 12 -8.20 -14.60 -7.56
N ARG A 13 -8.05 -14.32 -6.27
CA ARG A 13 -8.53 -15.22 -5.20
C ARG A 13 -10.06 -15.30 -5.23
N GLU A 14 -10.59 -16.41 -4.75
CA GLU A 14 -12.03 -16.70 -4.72
C GLU A 14 -12.86 -15.58 -4.06
N ASP A 15 -12.44 -15.12 -2.88
CA ASP A 15 -13.17 -14.07 -2.15
C ASP A 15 -13.16 -12.73 -2.91
N VAL A 16 -12.05 -12.42 -3.58
CA VAL A 16 -11.92 -11.21 -4.40
C VAL A 16 -12.81 -11.30 -5.63
N MET A 17 -12.91 -12.49 -6.26
CA MET A 17 -13.84 -12.73 -7.36
C MET A 17 -15.29 -12.46 -6.94
N LYS A 18 -15.72 -13.01 -5.80
CA LYS A 18 -17.07 -12.76 -5.26
C LYS A 18 -17.36 -11.29 -5.03
N ILE A 19 -16.39 -10.55 -4.47
CA ILE A 19 -16.53 -9.11 -4.27
C ILE A 19 -16.68 -8.38 -5.61
N ILE A 20 -15.87 -8.72 -6.61
CA ILE A 20 -15.95 -8.13 -7.97
C ILE A 20 -17.31 -8.42 -8.61
N ASP A 21 -17.82 -9.65 -8.49
CA ASP A 21 -19.11 -10.06 -9.03
C ASP A 21 -20.26 -9.31 -8.35
N ASN A 22 -20.21 -9.15 -7.03
CA ASN A 22 -21.21 -8.36 -6.29
C ASN A 22 -21.21 -6.89 -6.74
N LEU A 23 -20.04 -6.27 -6.85
CA LEU A 23 -19.89 -4.88 -7.32
C LEU A 23 -20.36 -4.72 -8.77
N SER A 24 -20.11 -5.71 -9.61
CA SER A 24 -20.54 -5.76 -11.01
C SER A 24 -22.06 -5.71 -11.11
N ILE A 25 -22.76 -6.52 -10.31
CA ILE A 25 -24.22 -6.55 -10.24
C ILE A 25 -24.78 -5.24 -9.67
N GLU A 26 -24.22 -4.75 -8.56
CA GLU A 26 -24.67 -3.53 -7.88
C GLU A 26 -24.56 -2.28 -8.78
N ASN A 27 -23.45 -2.17 -9.52
CA ASN A 27 -23.16 -0.99 -10.33
C ASN A 27 -23.55 -1.14 -11.81
N ASN A 28 -24.02 -2.31 -12.24
CA ASN A 28 -24.30 -2.65 -13.64
C ASN A 28 -23.09 -2.37 -14.55
N LEU A 29 -21.91 -2.80 -14.11
CA LEU A 29 -20.64 -2.63 -14.84
C LEU A 29 -20.00 -4.00 -15.04
N SER A 30 -19.34 -4.21 -16.18
CA SER A 30 -18.61 -5.46 -16.40
C SER A 30 -17.46 -5.64 -15.42
N ASN A 31 -17.14 -6.89 -15.09
CA ASN A 31 -16.03 -7.23 -14.19
C ASN A 31 -14.72 -6.56 -14.60
N SER A 32 -14.39 -6.55 -15.90
CA SER A 32 -13.18 -5.88 -16.40
C SER A 32 -13.18 -4.38 -16.13
N LYS A 33 -14.35 -3.73 -16.15
CA LYS A 33 -14.48 -2.30 -15.88
C LYS A 33 -14.37 -2.01 -14.39
N ILE A 34 -14.99 -2.81 -13.52
CA ILE A 34 -14.81 -2.75 -12.07
C ILE A 34 -13.32 -2.88 -11.71
N VAL A 35 -12.63 -3.89 -12.24
CA VAL A 35 -11.20 -4.09 -12.01
C VAL A 35 -10.38 -2.89 -12.47
N SER A 36 -10.70 -2.31 -13.64
CA SER A 36 -9.99 -1.13 -14.15
C SER A 36 -10.11 0.06 -13.19
N ILE A 37 -11.31 0.32 -12.67
CA ILE A 37 -11.56 1.40 -11.71
C ILE A 37 -10.78 1.16 -10.42
N LEU A 38 -10.87 -0.05 -9.85
CA LEU A 38 -10.17 -0.40 -8.61
C LEU A 38 -8.64 -0.23 -8.74
N VAL A 39 -8.08 -0.60 -9.89
CA VAL A 39 -6.64 -0.41 -10.17
C VAL A 39 -6.29 1.08 -10.24
N GLU A 40 -7.07 1.91 -10.93
CA GLU A 40 -6.86 3.36 -10.99
C GLU A 40 -6.93 4.01 -9.60
N GLU A 41 -7.85 3.57 -8.76
CA GLU A 41 -8.01 4.08 -7.40
C GLU A 41 -6.86 3.67 -6.49
N ALA A 42 -6.43 2.40 -6.54
CA ALA A 42 -5.25 1.95 -5.80
C ALA A 42 -3.97 2.70 -6.22
N LEU A 43 -3.78 2.94 -7.53
CA LEU A 43 -2.66 3.75 -8.04
C LEU A 43 -2.77 5.22 -7.60
N SER A 44 -3.98 5.74 -7.47
CA SER A 44 -4.21 7.10 -6.98
C SER A 44 -3.85 7.24 -5.50
N ILE A 45 -4.29 6.29 -4.68
CA ILE A 45 -3.97 6.26 -3.23
C ILE A 45 -2.45 6.15 -3.03
N ARG A 46 -1.76 5.39 -3.89
CA ARG A 46 -0.29 5.28 -3.85
C ARG A 46 0.44 6.54 -4.36
N GLY A 47 -0.28 7.53 -4.88
CA GLY A 47 0.30 8.76 -5.43
C GLY A 47 1.01 8.56 -6.77
N ILE A 48 0.74 7.45 -7.48
CA ILE A 48 1.32 7.12 -8.79
C ILE A 48 0.46 7.69 -9.93
N PHE A 49 -0.86 7.70 -9.73
CA PHE A 49 -1.83 8.15 -10.72
C PHE A 49 -2.61 9.34 -10.19
N ASN A 50 -2.78 10.37 -10.99
CA ASN A 50 -3.65 11.49 -10.63
C ASN A 50 -5.02 11.33 -11.30
N LYS A 51 -6.02 10.93 -10.52
CA LYS A 51 -7.42 10.77 -10.97
C LYS A 51 -8.02 12.04 -11.60
N LYS A 52 -7.61 13.23 -11.16
CA LYS A 52 -8.12 14.51 -11.70
C LYS A 52 -7.57 14.80 -13.10
N ASN A 53 -6.32 14.43 -13.34
CA ASN A 53 -5.57 14.82 -14.54
C ASN A 53 -5.48 13.68 -15.55
N GLY A 54 -5.84 12.45 -15.16
CA GLY A 54 -5.68 11.24 -15.97
C GLY A 54 -4.22 10.91 -16.31
N LYS A 55 -3.26 11.52 -15.60
CA LYS A 55 -1.82 11.41 -15.86
C LYS A 55 -1.11 10.71 -14.71
N VAL A 56 -0.11 9.92 -15.06
CA VAL A 56 0.84 9.33 -14.11
C VAL A 56 1.74 10.44 -13.56
N THR A 57 2.08 10.38 -12.28
CA THR A 57 3.03 11.32 -11.67
C THR A 57 4.43 11.16 -12.27
N GLN A 58 5.09 12.29 -12.48
CA GLN A 58 6.35 12.42 -13.23
C GLN A 58 7.48 11.50 -12.75
N SER A 59 7.50 11.14 -11.46
CA SER A 59 8.47 10.20 -10.87
C SER A 59 8.41 8.78 -11.47
N TYR A 60 7.26 8.34 -11.98
CA TYR A 60 7.10 7.04 -12.65
C TYR A 60 7.22 7.16 -14.18
N GLN A 61 7.27 8.39 -14.70
CA GLN A 61 7.34 8.68 -16.13
C GLN A 61 8.81 8.72 -16.62
N MET A 62 9.76 9.07 -15.75
CA MET A 62 11.19 9.19 -16.09
C MET A 62 11.90 7.87 -16.42
N ASN A 63 11.26 6.71 -16.27
CA ASN A 63 11.91 5.42 -16.56
C ASN A 63 11.74 4.95 -18.02
N SER A 64 11.07 5.72 -18.89
CA SER A 64 10.78 5.28 -20.27
C SER A 64 11.34 6.15 -21.39
N SER A 65 12.03 7.25 -21.10
CA SER A 65 12.51 8.18 -22.13
C SER A 65 14.01 8.43 -22.18
N ASP A 66 14.84 7.75 -21.37
CA ASP A 66 16.30 7.87 -21.47
C ASP A 66 16.94 6.48 -21.60
N LYS A 67 16.73 5.87 -22.77
CA LYS A 67 17.61 4.83 -23.30
C LYS A 67 18.20 5.34 -24.60
N GLU A 68 19.04 6.34 -24.52
CA GLU A 68 20.03 6.58 -25.57
C GLU A 68 21.25 7.30 -25.01
N THR A 69 22.41 6.75 -25.35
CA THR A 69 23.78 7.20 -25.06
C THR A 69 24.39 6.81 -23.71
N LEU A 70 25.00 5.62 -23.73
CA LEU A 70 26.30 5.37 -23.12
C LEU A 70 27.20 6.61 -23.27
N SER A 71 27.68 7.13 -22.13
CA SER A 71 28.80 8.06 -22.06
C SER A 71 29.61 7.65 -20.84
N ASP A 72 30.67 6.91 -21.10
CA ASP A 72 31.70 6.52 -20.15
C ASP A 72 32.16 7.70 -19.28
N ASN A 73 32.21 7.51 -17.96
CA ASN A 73 33.48 7.37 -17.23
C ASN A 73 33.28 7.42 -15.71
N SER A 74 34.07 6.57 -15.06
CA SER A 74 34.59 6.68 -13.70
C SER A 74 33.64 6.34 -12.54
N ALA A 75 33.91 5.17 -11.99
CA ALA A 75 33.68 4.83 -10.59
C ALA A 75 34.17 5.96 -9.68
N ASP A 76 33.38 6.27 -8.66
CA ASP A 76 33.83 6.37 -7.26
C ASP A 76 32.59 6.48 -6.36
N PHE A 77 32.18 5.33 -5.81
CA PHE A 77 31.30 5.28 -4.66
C PHE A 77 32.13 5.58 -3.43
N ILE A 78 32.12 6.84 -2.98
CA ILE A 78 32.61 7.21 -1.65
C ILE A 78 31.59 8.14 -0.95
N ASP A 79 31.11 7.60 0.16
CA ASP A 79 30.69 8.20 1.43
C ASP A 79 29.49 9.16 1.56
N ASN A 80 28.42 8.56 2.10
CA ASN A 80 27.52 9.04 3.16
C ASN A 80 27.76 10.47 3.68
N PRO A 81 26.69 11.27 3.82
CA PRO A 81 26.33 11.57 5.20
C PRO A 81 24.81 11.60 5.45
N LYS A 82 24.43 10.90 6.53
CA LYS A 82 23.46 11.37 7.52
C LYS A 82 22.01 11.43 7.03
N LEU A 83 21.33 10.28 7.16
CA LEU A 83 19.88 10.19 7.21
C LEU A 83 19.38 10.95 8.45
N SER A 84 19.20 12.27 8.36
CA SER A 84 18.49 13.05 9.37
C SER A 84 16.99 12.79 9.21
N ILE A 85 16.48 11.83 9.97
CA ILE A 85 15.03 11.67 10.16
C ILE A 85 14.60 12.84 11.04
N ASP A 86 14.19 13.94 10.42
CA ASP A 86 13.55 15.04 11.14
C ASP A 86 12.22 14.53 11.70
N THR A 87 12.20 14.41 13.03
CA THR A 87 11.05 14.09 13.85
C THR A 87 10.16 15.32 13.91
N LYS A 88 9.46 15.63 12.81
CA LYS A 88 8.28 16.50 12.83
C LYS A 88 7.16 15.80 12.08
N LEU A 89 6.58 14.84 12.79
CA LEU A 89 5.27 14.25 12.52
C LEU A 89 4.21 15.36 12.64
N GLY A 90 4.11 16.18 11.59
CA GLY A 90 3.12 17.23 11.45
C GLY A 90 1.75 16.60 11.20
N ASN A 91 0.84 16.91 12.12
CA ASN A 91 -0.57 16.57 12.09
C ASN A 91 -1.22 16.97 10.75
N TYR A 92 -1.41 15.99 9.86
CA TYR A 92 -2.35 16.09 8.74
C TYR A 92 -3.24 14.83 8.69
N PHE A 93 -3.89 14.54 9.81
CA PHE A 93 -5.16 13.82 9.76
C PHE A 93 -6.23 14.86 9.41
N ASN A 94 -6.53 14.97 8.11
CA ASN A 94 -7.70 15.71 7.67
C ASN A 94 -8.95 15.02 8.21
N THR A 95 -9.62 15.68 9.16
CA THR A 95 -10.97 15.42 9.64
C THR A 95 -11.98 15.68 8.51
N GLY A 96 -12.03 14.78 7.53
CA GLY A 96 -13.06 14.72 6.51
C GLY A 96 -14.04 13.62 6.87
N LYS A 97 -15.28 13.98 7.19
CA LYS A 97 -16.38 13.06 7.46
C LYS A 97 -16.48 12.01 6.35
N SER A 98 -16.05 10.78 6.64
CA SER A 98 -16.35 9.60 5.85
C SER A 98 -16.92 8.56 6.81
N THR A 99 -18.23 8.62 6.98
CA THR A 99 -19.02 7.48 7.44
C THR A 99 -18.87 6.40 6.37
N HIS A 100 -17.94 5.46 6.59
CA HIS A 100 -17.95 4.06 6.12
C HIS A 100 -16.51 3.48 6.03
N LEU A 101 -15.73 3.60 7.11
CA LEU A 101 -14.53 2.78 7.33
C LEU A 101 -14.38 2.52 8.83
N THR A 102 -15.30 1.73 9.39
CA THR A 102 -15.11 1.02 10.65
C THR A 102 -15.72 -0.37 10.53
N GLU A 103 -15.14 -1.16 9.63
CA GLU A 103 -15.00 -2.61 9.84
C GLU A 103 -13.51 -2.95 9.74
N ALA A 104 -12.70 -2.17 10.47
CA ALA A 104 -11.46 -2.72 10.98
C ALA A 104 -11.87 -3.67 12.09
N ASN A 105 -11.53 -4.95 11.95
CA ASN A 105 -11.70 -5.99 12.96
C ASN A 105 -11.56 -5.38 14.36
N GLN A 106 -12.69 -5.12 15.01
CA GLN A 106 -12.72 -4.91 16.44
C GLN A 106 -12.54 -6.30 17.04
N GLU A 107 -11.35 -6.89 16.89
CA GLU A 107 -10.80 -7.59 18.04
C GLU A 107 -10.62 -6.49 19.07
N ALA A 108 -11.70 -6.23 19.81
CA ALA A 108 -11.71 -5.31 20.93
C ALA A 108 -10.49 -5.71 21.75
N PHE A 109 -9.49 -4.82 21.79
CA PHE A 109 -8.22 -5.08 22.42
C PHE A 109 -8.49 -5.71 23.79
N ASP A 110 -8.26 -7.02 23.90
CA ASP A 110 -8.67 -7.75 25.09
C ASP A 110 -7.66 -7.41 26.19
N LEU A 111 -8.03 -6.41 26.99
CA LEU A 111 -7.24 -5.89 28.09
C LEU A 111 -6.84 -7.03 29.05
N LYS A 112 -7.66 -8.08 29.14
CA LYS A 112 -7.36 -9.29 29.92
C LYS A 112 -6.17 -10.05 29.32
N THR A 113 -6.22 -10.34 28.03
CA THR A 113 -5.13 -11.01 27.30
C THR A 113 -3.85 -10.19 27.36
N TYR A 114 -3.93 -8.87 27.17
CA TYR A 114 -2.76 -7.98 27.26
C TYR A 114 -2.11 -8.00 28.66
N LYS A 115 -2.92 -7.95 29.72
CA LYS A 115 -2.41 -8.05 31.11
C LYS A 115 -1.75 -9.40 31.39
N GLN A 116 -2.30 -10.47 30.82
CA GLN A 116 -1.73 -11.81 30.96
C GLN A 116 -0.39 -11.93 30.22
N PHE A 117 -0.29 -11.34 29.03
CA PHE A 117 0.96 -11.25 28.27
C PHE A 117 2.05 -10.48 29.01
N LEU A 118 1.74 -9.32 29.60
CA LEU A 118 2.71 -8.58 30.42
C LEU A 118 3.21 -9.38 31.63
N SER A 119 2.30 -10.15 32.26
CA SER A 119 2.66 -11.02 33.39
C SER A 119 3.62 -12.13 32.96
N PHE A 120 3.42 -12.69 31.77
CA PHE A 120 4.31 -13.69 31.19
C PHE A 120 5.71 -13.12 30.90
N LEU A 121 5.81 -11.93 30.29
CA LEU A 121 7.11 -11.29 30.02
C LEU A 121 7.89 -11.03 31.31
N LYS A 122 7.20 -10.57 32.36
CA LYS A 122 7.81 -10.37 33.68
C LYS A 122 8.30 -11.68 34.30
N PHE A 123 7.54 -12.76 34.14
CA PHE A 123 7.95 -14.09 34.59
C PHE A 123 9.21 -14.56 33.86
N GLN A 124 9.29 -14.38 32.54
CA GLN A 124 10.46 -14.75 31.75
C GLN A 124 11.71 -13.99 32.23
N GLU A 125 11.59 -12.67 32.45
CA GLU A 125 12.68 -11.86 33.00
C GLU A 125 13.12 -12.34 34.39
N MET A 126 12.19 -12.78 35.24
CA MET A 126 12.53 -13.36 36.54
C MET A 126 13.26 -14.69 36.40
N MET A 127 12.79 -15.58 35.53
CA MET A 127 13.43 -16.88 35.28
C MET A 127 14.85 -16.69 34.72
N ASP A 128 15.04 -15.74 33.80
CA ASP A 128 16.35 -15.42 33.24
C ASP A 128 17.33 -14.90 34.30
N LYS A 129 16.83 -14.21 35.33
CA LYS A 129 17.63 -13.75 36.48
C LYS A 129 17.97 -14.87 37.47
N TYR A 130 17.12 -15.89 37.62
CA TYR A 130 17.36 -17.02 38.53
C TYR A 130 18.20 -18.14 37.90
N ASN A 131 18.18 -18.27 36.58
CA ASN A 131 18.97 -19.26 35.83
C ASN A 131 20.41 -18.77 35.53
N ARG A 132 20.88 -17.73 36.21
CA ARG A 132 22.21 -17.13 36.07
C ARG A 132 22.92 -17.10 37.41
#